data_AF-A0A5J4SPP6-F1
#
_entry.id   AF-A0A5J4SPP6-F1
#
_cell.length_a   1.000
_cell.length_b   1.000
_cell.length_c   1.000
_cell.angle_alpha   90.00
_cell.angle_beta   90.00
_cell.angle_gamma   90.00
#
_symmetry.space_group_name_H-M   'P 1'
#
loop_
_entity.id
_entity.type
_entity.pdbx_description
1 polymer ?
#
loop_
_entity_poly.entity_id
_entity_poly.type
_entity_poly.pdbx_seq_one_letter_code
_entity_poly.pdbx_strand_id
1 'polypeptide(L)'
;MIAIDNKKNVRKADNINLRDFLNNLSVIESPKMARRLAKECKVPMYTFNNWRTGIARIPELAKDKIEEVAGEKIFDRDDQQ
;
A
#
# COMPACT_ATOMS: atom_id res chain seq x y z
N MET A 1 24.13 -21.59 -2.39
CA MET A 1 22.72 -21.18 -2.16
C MET A 1 22.75 -19.83 -1.45
N ILE A 2 22.67 -18.74 -2.21
CA ILE A 2 22.60 -17.39 -1.62
C ILE A 2 21.12 -17.14 -1.35
N ALA A 3 20.76 -17.06 -0.07
CA ALA A 3 19.46 -16.53 0.34
C ALA A 3 19.42 -15.06 -0.09
N ILE A 4 18.90 -14.81 -1.29
CA ILE A 4 18.60 -13.46 -1.76
C ILE A 4 17.49 -12.95 -0.87
N ASP A 5 17.78 -11.86 -0.15
CA ASP A 5 16.91 -11.10 0.74
C ASP A 5 15.57 -10.70 0.06
N ASN A 6 14.62 -11.64 -0.05
CA ASN A 6 13.30 -11.43 -0.65
C ASN A 6 12.50 -10.32 0.06
N LYS A 7 12.86 -10.00 1.31
CA LYS A 7 12.17 -9.01 2.15
C LYS A 7 12.26 -7.57 1.63
N LYS A 8 13.28 -7.24 0.82
CA LYS A 8 13.40 -5.93 0.15
C LYS A 8 12.53 -5.80 -1.10
N ASN A 9 12.21 -6.91 -1.77
CA ASN A 9 11.39 -6.91 -2.98
C ASN A 9 9.91 -6.71 -2.68
N VAL A 10 9.39 -7.33 -1.61
CA VAL A 10 7.98 -7.18 -1.20
C VAL A 10 7.62 -5.73 -0.87
N ARG A 11 8.52 -4.99 -0.21
CA ARG A 11 8.30 -3.55 0.06
C ARG A 11 8.17 -2.72 -1.20
N LYS A 12 8.96 -3.06 -2.23
CA LYS A 12 8.90 -2.43 -3.54
C LYS A 12 7.60 -2.77 -4.28
N ALA A 13 7.14 -4.01 -4.17
CA ALA A 13 5.88 -4.45 -4.76
C ALA A 13 4.67 -3.76 -4.11
N ASP A 14 4.59 -3.71 -2.78
CA ASP A 14 3.49 -3.06 -2.04
C ASP A 14 3.31 -1.58 -2.43
N ASN A 15 4.42 -0.83 -2.52
CA ASN A 15 4.33 0.59 -2.87
C ASN A 15 3.97 0.81 -4.35
N ILE A 16 4.40 -0.10 -5.24
CA ILE A 16 4.05 -0.04 -6.66
C ILE A 16 2.56 -0.35 -6.82
N ASN A 17 2.06 -1.39 -6.18
CA ASN A 17 0.64 -1.76 -6.22
C ASN A 17 -0.26 -0.64 -5.68
N LEU A 18 0.10 -0.05 -4.53
CA LEU A 18 -0.65 1.09 -3.98
C LEU A 18 -0.59 2.32 -4.91
N ARG A 19 0.56 2.57 -5.53
CA ARG A 19 0.71 3.68 -6.48
C ARG A 19 -0.11 3.47 -7.74
N ASP A 20 -0.10 2.26 -8.28
CA ASP A 20 -0.78 1.91 -9.52
C ASP A 20 -2.29 1.89 -9.31
N PHE A 21 -2.78 1.36 -8.17
CA PHE A 21 -4.18 1.51 -7.76
C PHE A 21 -4.62 2.98 -7.72
N LEU A 22 -3.83 3.84 -7.06
CA LEU A 22 -4.14 5.27 -6.99
C LEU A 22 -4.01 5.99 -8.34
N ASN A 23 -3.19 5.51 -9.27
CA ASN A 23 -3.04 6.08 -10.61
C ASN A 23 -4.14 5.60 -11.57
N ASN A 24 -4.73 4.43 -11.35
CA ASN A 24 -5.89 3.95 -12.08
C ASN A 24 -7.16 4.74 -11.74
N LEU A 25 -7.20 5.37 -10.56
CA LEU A 25 -8.24 6.32 -10.21
C LEU A 25 -8.07 7.65 -10.95
N SER A 26 -9.19 8.31 -11.26
CA SER A 26 -9.18 9.65 -11.86
C SER A 26 -8.35 10.63 -11.01
N VAL A 27 -7.67 11.59 -11.66
CA VAL A 27 -6.76 12.57 -11.02
C VAL A 27 -7.42 13.34 -9.86
N ILE A 28 -8.74 13.50 -9.90
CA ILE A 28 -9.53 14.15 -8.84
C ILE A 28 -9.85 13.20 -7.68
N GLU A 29 -10.06 11.92 -7.99
CA GLU A 29 -10.48 10.88 -7.05
C GLU A 29 -9.29 10.29 -6.30
N SER A 30 -8.15 10.15 -6.95
CA SER A 30 -6.91 9.65 -6.36
C SER A 30 -6.53 10.35 -5.02
N PRO A 31 -6.42 11.69 -4.93
CA PRO A 31 -6.12 12.36 -3.67
C PRO A 31 -7.26 12.30 -2.65
N LYS A 32 -8.52 12.18 -3.10
CA LYS A 32 -9.68 11.98 -2.20
C LYS A 32 -9.64 10.58 -1.58
N MET A 33 -9.35 9.57 -2.38
CA MET A 33 -9.20 8.19 -1.95
C MET A 33 -8.01 8.05 -1.00
N ALA A 34 -6.85 8.63 -1.34
CA ALA A 34 -5.69 8.63 -0.45
C ALA A 34 -6.00 9.25 0.93
N ARG A 35 -6.73 10.37 0.98
CA ARG A 35 -7.18 10.96 2.25
C ARG A 35 -8.16 10.07 3.00
N ARG A 36 -9.08 9.41 2.29
CA ARG A 36 -10.03 8.46 2.89
C ARG A 36 -9.29 7.26 3.49
N LEU A 37 -8.38 6.66 2.74
CA LEU A 37 -7.53 5.55 3.18
C LEU A 37 -6.70 5.94 4.40
N ALA A 38 -6.06 7.11 4.40
CA ALA A 38 -5.31 7.59 5.55
C ALA A 38 -6.20 7.77 6.79
N LYS A 39 -7.41 8.32 6.62
CA LYS A 39 -8.39 8.49 7.69
C LYS A 39 -8.88 7.15 8.25
N GLU A 40 -9.22 6.20 7.38
CA GLU A 40 -9.70 4.86 7.77
C GLU A 40 -8.61 4.03 8.44
N CYS A 41 -7.37 4.13 7.93
CA CYS A 41 -6.20 3.51 8.55
C CYS A 41 -5.75 4.25 9.82
N LYS A 42 -6.38 5.38 10.17
CA LYS A 42 -6.02 6.25 11.29
C LYS A 42 -4.56 6.68 11.26
N VAL A 43 -3.99 6.85 10.07
CA VAL A 43 -2.61 7.29 9.87
C VAL A 43 -2.55 8.71 9.32
N PRO A 44 -1.53 9.49 9.68
CA PRO A 44 -1.27 10.77 9.04
C PRO A 44 -0.97 10.64 7.54
N MET A 45 -1.32 11.65 6.75
CA MET A 45 -1.02 11.66 5.31
C MET A 45 0.47 11.54 4.97
N TYR A 46 1.38 12.01 5.83
CA TYR A 46 2.82 11.82 5.62
C TYR A 46 3.22 10.35 5.75
N THR A 47 2.56 9.59 6.63
CA THR A 47 2.79 8.15 6.78
C THR A 47 2.30 7.40 5.54
N PHE A 48 1.11 7.79 5.05
CA PHE A 48 0.57 7.26 3.80
C PHE A 48 1.48 7.59 2.59
N ASN A 49 2.05 8.80 2.53
CA ASN A 49 3.02 9.14 1.50
C ASN A 49 4.29 8.29 1.59
N ASN A 50 4.79 8.00 2.80
CA ASN A 50 5.94 7.11 3.00
C ASN A 50 5.65 5.68 2.50
N TRP A 51 4.40 5.21 2.62
CA TRP A 51 3.98 3.94 2.03
C TRP A 51 3.99 4.01 0.51
N ARG A 52 3.42 5.06 -0.07
CA ARG A 52 3.38 5.27 -1.54
C ARG A 52 4.78 5.36 -2.17
N THR A 53 5.74 5.94 -1.47
CA THR A 53 7.13 6.06 -1.93
C THR A 53 7.99 4.85 -1.58
N GLY A 54 7.46 3.87 -0.85
CA GLY A 54 8.20 2.68 -0.41
C GLY A 54 9.24 2.96 0.69
N ILE A 55 9.19 4.14 1.31
CA ILE A 55 10.08 4.52 2.43
C ILE A 55 9.71 3.75 3.70
N ALA A 56 8.40 3.57 3.95
CA ALA A 56 7.88 2.86 5.11
C ALA A 56 7.13 1.60 4.69
N ARG A 57 7.24 0.54 5.52
CA ARG A 57 6.45 -0.68 5.33
C ARG A 57 4.99 -0.41 5.67
N ILE A 58 4.07 -0.90 4.83
CA ILE A 58 2.64 -0.88 5.10
C ILE A 58 2.33 -1.98 6.13
N PRO A 59 1.76 -1.65 7.30
CA PRO A 59 1.32 -2.65 8.27
C PRO A 59 0.24 -3.56 7.69
N GLU A 60 0.21 -4.84 8.08
CA GLU A 60 -0.82 -5.82 7.69
C GLU A 60 -2.24 -5.25 7.89
N LEU A 61 -2.50 -4.67 9.06
CA LEU A 61 -3.77 -4.07 9.43
C LEU A 61 -4.20 -2.94 8.47
N ALA A 62 -3.23 -2.18 7.96
CA ALA A 62 -3.51 -1.12 7.00
C ALA A 62 -3.76 -1.69 5.61
N LYS A 63 -3.06 -2.76 5.21
CA LYS A 63 -3.34 -3.48 3.95
C LYS A 63 -4.77 -4.00 3.94
N ASP A 64 -5.20 -4.68 5.01
CA ASP A 64 -6.58 -5.18 5.17
C ASP A 64 -7.61 -4.06 4.97
N LYS A 65 -7.42 -2.93 5.67
CA LYS A 65 -8.34 -1.80 5.60
C LYS A 65 -8.31 -1.12 4.23
N ILE A 66 -7.13 -1.05 3.58
CA ILE A 66 -7.03 -0.48 2.23
C ILE A 66 -7.78 -1.35 1.23
N GLU A 67 -7.63 -2.67 1.28
CA GLU A 67 -8.36 -3.61 0.41
C GLU A 67 -9.87 -3.58 0.68
N GLU A 68 -10.29 -3.46 1.94
CA GLU A 68 -11.70 -3.29 2.33
C GLU A 68 -12.30 -2.00 1.75
N VAL A 69 -11.56 -0.88 1.78
CA VAL A 69 -12.02 0.41 1.26
C VAL A 69 -11.95 0.47 -0.26
N ALA A 70 -10.93 -0.15 -0.85
CA ALA A 70 -10.76 -0.25 -2.30
C ALA A 70 -11.77 -1.21 -2.94
N GLY A 71 -12.21 -2.23 -2.20
CA GLY A 71 -13.10 -3.28 -2.70
C GLY A 71 -12.39 -4.28 -3.62
N GLU A 72 -11.07 -4.23 -3.72
CA GLU A 72 -10.25 -5.14 -4.51
C GLU A 72 -8.99 -5.55 -3.75
N LYS A 73 -8.42 -6.71 -4.13
CA LYS A 73 -7.15 -7.17 -3.58
C LYS A 73 -6.01 -6.45 -4.30
N ILE A 74 -5.29 -5.61 -3.55
CA ILE A 74 -4.19 -4.78 -4.06
C ILE A 74 -2.83 -5.37 -3.66
N PHE A 75 -2.76 -6.02 -2.50
CA PHE A 75 -1.51 -6.51 -1.95
C PHE A 75 -1.45 -8.03 -2.04
N ASP A 76 -0.47 -8.56 -2.76
CA ASP A 76 -0.14 -9.97 -2.68
C ASP A 76 0.46 -10.24 -1.30
N ARG A 77 -0.33 -10.91 -0.47
CA ARG A 77 0.18 -11.61 0.71
C ARG A 77 0.84 -12.85 0.17
N ASP A 78 2.10 -12.71 -0.25
CA ASP A 78 2.97 -13.86 -0.27
C ASP A 78 3.01 -14.38 1.18
N ASP A 79 2.18 -15.38 1.47
CA ASP A 79 2.27 -16.29 2.60
C ASP A 79 3.66 -16.96 2.54
N GLN A 80 4.70 -16.20 2.89
CA GLN A 80 6.03 -16.73 3.14
C GLN A 80 6.08 -17.07 4.62
N GLN A 81 5.52 -18.24 4.93
CA GLN A 81 5.81 -19.03 6.11
C GLN A 81 7.30 -19.34 6.22
#